data_AF-A0A3D3L3G9-F1
#
_entry.id   AF-A0A3D3L3G9-F1
#
_cell.length_a   1.000
_cell.length_b   1.000
_cell.length_c   1.000
_cell.angle_alpha   90.00
_cell.angle_beta   90.00
_cell.angle_gamma   90.00
#
_symmetry.space_group_name_H-M   'P 1'
#
loop_
_entity.id
_entity.type
_entity.pdbx_description
1 polymer ?
#
loop_
_entity_poly.entity_id
_entity_poly.type
_entity_poly.pdbx_seq_one_letter_code
_entity_poly.pdbx_strand_id
1 'polypeptide(L)' 'AHLSHIDSTIQPGITVKRGQLIGMSGNSGTEPATKGTRDGAHLHWELLLQNKGGESYLGQGLSYDDLFPLLNNIFSY' A
#
# COMPACT_ATOMS: atom_id res chain seq x y z
N ALA A 1 3.45 -0.59 2.36
CA ALA A 1 4.70 -0.43 3.16
C ALA A 1 4.36 -0.18 4.63
N HIS A 2 5.38 0.01 5.48
CA HIS A 2 5.25 0.39 6.90
C HIS A 2 4.47 -0.59 7.80
N LEU A 3 4.41 -1.88 7.45
CA LEU A 3 3.66 -2.87 8.22
C LEU A 3 4.28 -3.08 9.61
N SER A 4 3.43 -3.21 10.63
CA SER A 4 3.87 -3.62 11.99
C SER A 4 4.04 -5.14 12.08
N HIS A 5 3.35 -5.88 11.21
CA HIS A 5 3.40 -7.33 11.14
C HIS A 5 3.08 -7.80 9.72
N ILE A 6 3.79 -8.84 9.27
CA ILE A 6 3.45 -9.62 8.07
C ILE A 6 3.03 -11.00 8.57
N ASP A 7 1.87 -11.47 8.11
CA ASP A 7 1.39 -12.81 8.47
C ASP A 7 2.40 -13.87 8.00
N SER A 8 2.80 -14.78 8.89
CA SER A 8 3.84 -15.78 8.63
C SER A 8 3.56 -16.73 7.45
N THR A 9 2.30 -16.84 7.03
CA THR A 9 1.89 -17.62 5.86
C THR A 9 2.15 -16.88 4.54
N ILE A 10 2.35 -15.55 4.58
CA ILE A 10 2.66 -14.72 3.43
C ILE A 10 4.15 -14.73 3.18
N GLN A 11 4.57 -15.51 2.19
CA GLN A 11 5.96 -15.69 1.78
C GLN A 11 6.12 -15.51 0.27
N PRO A 12 7.32 -15.20 -0.24
CA PRO A 12 7.55 -15.10 -1.68
C PRO A 12 7.09 -16.36 -2.42
N GLY A 13 6.34 -16.18 -3.51
CA GLY A 13 5.85 -17.27 -4.36
C GLY A 13 4.47 -17.83 -3.99
N ILE A 14 3.85 -17.40 -2.89
CA ILE A 14 2.49 -17.84 -2.55
C ILE A 14 1.42 -17.13 -3.40
N THR A 15 0.29 -17.78 -3.60
CA THR A 15 -0.92 -17.14 -4.16
C THR A 15 -1.78 -16.58 -3.03
N VAL A 16 -2.17 -15.32 -3.15
CA VAL A 16 -3.04 -14.63 -2.18
C VAL A 16 -4.45 -14.49 -2.76
N LYS A 17 -5.48 -14.69 -1.95
CA LYS A 17 -6.88 -14.51 -2.34
C LYS A 17 -7.39 -13.12 -1.96
N ARG A 18 -8.39 -12.61 -2.71
CA ARG A 18 -9.11 -11.39 -2.32
C ARG A 18 -9.67 -11.52 -0.91
N GLY A 19 -9.44 -10.51 -0.06
CA GLY A 19 -9.91 -10.49 1.33
C GLY A 19 -9.06 -11.31 2.30
N GLN A 20 -7.99 -11.97 1.84
CA GLN A 20 -7.05 -12.64 2.72
C GLN A 20 -6.27 -11.61 3.56
N LEU A 21 -6.17 -11.85 4.87
CA LEU A 21 -5.31 -11.08 5.74
C LEU A 21 -3.85 -11.32 5.36
N ILE A 22 -3.08 -10.26 5.13
CA ILE A 22 -1.66 -10.35 4.76
C ILE A 22 -0.71 -9.72 5.80
N GLY A 23 -1.25 -8.95 6.74
CA GLY A 23 -0.46 -8.23 7.73
C GLY A 23 -1.25 -7.15 8.45
N MET A 24 -0.56 -6.34 9.24
CA MET A 24 -1.13 -5.24 10.02
C MET A 24 -0.42 -3.93 9.67
N SER A 25 -1.18 -2.84 9.54
CA SER A 25 -0.61 -1.50 9.34
C SER A 25 0.25 -1.09 10.54
N GLY A 26 1.15 -0.15 10.31
CA GLY A 26 2.10 0.31 11.31
C GLY A 26 2.86 1.54 10.84
N ASN A 27 4.02 1.77 11.43
CA ASN A 27 4.94 2.84 11.08
C ASN A 27 6.39 2.34 10.88
N SER A 28 6.61 1.03 10.68
CA SER A 28 7.95 0.46 10.51
C SER A 28 8.73 1.15 9.39
N GLY A 29 10.00 1.49 9.62
CA GLY A 29 10.84 2.19 8.64
C GLY A 29 10.64 3.70 8.58
N THR A 30 9.94 4.30 9.55
CA THR A 30 9.79 5.77 9.69
C THR A 30 10.61 6.31 10.88
N GLU A 31 10.86 7.62 10.92
CA GLU A 31 11.56 8.27 12.05
C GLU A 31 10.86 8.04 13.41
N PRO A 32 9.52 8.18 13.55
CA PRO A 32 8.84 7.87 14.81
C PRO A 32 9.05 6.44 15.31
N ALA A 33 9.07 5.45 14.41
CA ALA A 33 9.34 4.07 14.79
C ALA A 33 10.76 3.89 15.36
N THR A 34 11.76 4.59 14.80
CA THR A 34 13.13 4.60 15.35
C THR A 34 13.19 5.18 16.76
N LYS A 35 12.32 6.16 17.07
CA LYS A 35 12.18 6.72 18.42
C LYS A 35 11.33 5.87 19.36
N GLY A 36 10.82 4.72 18.90
CA GLY A 36 9.99 3.81 19.69
C GLY A 36 8.54 4.26 19.85
N THR A 37 8.07 5.26 19.11
CA THR A 37 6.67 5.70 19.16
C THR A 37 5.85 5.05 18.05
N ARG A 38 4.51 5.10 18.19
CA ARG A 38 3.56 4.61 17.20
C ARG A 38 3.01 5.72 16.30
N ASP A 39 3.56 6.93 16.40
CA ASP A 39 3.07 8.07 15.65
C ASP A 39 3.29 7.85 14.16
N GLY A 40 2.35 8.39 13.36
CA GLY A 40 2.39 8.26 11.90
C GLY A 40 2.07 6.86 11.39
N ALA A 41 1.50 5.95 12.19
CA ALA A 41 1.02 4.67 11.69
C ALA A 41 -0.13 4.85 10.70
N HIS A 42 0.05 4.39 9.47
CA HIS A 42 -0.94 4.49 8.39
C HIS A 42 -0.73 3.34 7.38
N LEU A 43 -1.73 3.12 6.53
CA LEU A 43 -1.58 2.20 5.41
C LEU A 43 -0.99 2.95 4.21
N HIS A 44 0.22 2.57 3.79
CA HIS A 44 0.78 2.96 2.50
C HIS A 44 0.55 1.83 1.49
N TRP A 45 -0.25 2.09 0.46
CA TRP A 45 -0.61 1.14 -0.59
C TRP A 45 -0.40 1.76 -1.97
N GLU A 46 0.11 0.95 -2.90
CA GLU A 46 0.41 1.36 -4.28
C GLU A 46 -0.03 0.26 -5.25
N LEU A 47 -0.44 0.68 -6.45
CA LEU A 47 -0.64 -0.20 -7.60
C LEU A 47 0.35 0.21 -8.69
N LEU A 48 1.35 -0.63 -8.92
CA LEU A 48 2.34 -0.47 -9.98
C LEU A 48 1.87 -1.23 -11.23
N LEU A 49 1.91 -0.55 -12.37
CA LEU A 49 1.59 -1.06 -13.69
C LEU A 49 2.87 -1.12 -14.51
N GLN A 50 3.27 -2.31 -14.92
CA GLN A 50 4.47 -2.52 -15.73
C GLN A 50 4.08 -2.99 -17.14
N ASN A 51 4.66 -2.37 -18.16
CA ASN A 51 4.50 -2.77 -19.55
C ASN A 51 5.81 -2.55 -20.33
N LYS A 52 5.81 -2.81 -21.65
CA LYS A 52 7.00 -2.64 -22.50
C LYS A 52 7.59 -1.22 -22.48
N GLY A 53 6.77 -0.21 -22.16
CA GLY A 53 7.15 1.20 -22.05
C GLY A 53 7.68 1.61 -20.68
N GLY A 54 7.75 0.70 -19.71
CA GLY A 54 8.27 0.97 -18.36
C GLY A 54 7.24 0.73 -17.26
N GLU A 55 7.52 1.32 -16.10
CA GLU A 55 6.68 1.26 -14.91
C GLU A 55 5.95 2.58 -14.70
N SER A 56 4.67 2.50 -14.36
CA SER A 56 3.88 3.61 -13.85
C SER A 56 3.11 3.20 -12.59
N TYR A 57 2.60 4.18 -11.84
CA TYR A 57 1.73 3.94 -10.69
C TYR A 57 0.34 4.53 -10.88
N LEU A 58 -0.67 3.93 -10.24
CA LEU A 58 -2.05 4.43 -10.28
C LEU A 58 -2.09 5.89 -9.80
N GLY A 59 -2.59 6.79 -10.66
CA GLY A 59 -2.68 8.21 -10.37
C GLY A 59 -1.44 9.03 -10.74
N GLN A 60 -0.42 8.43 -11.34
CA GLN A 60 0.77 9.15 -11.81
C GLN A 60 0.38 10.25 -12.82
N GLY A 61 0.83 11.47 -12.54
CA GLY A 61 0.57 12.65 -13.37
C GLY A 61 -0.85 13.22 -13.26
N LEU A 62 -1.71 12.65 -12.41
CA LEU A 62 -3.04 13.22 -12.16
C LEU A 62 -2.99 14.34 -11.12
N SER A 63 -3.84 15.33 -11.31
CA SER A 63 -4.13 16.33 -10.28
C SER A 63 -4.93 15.70 -9.13
N TYR A 64 -5.00 16.39 -7.99
CA TYR A 64 -5.84 15.95 -6.88
C TYR A 64 -7.31 15.83 -7.28
N ASP A 65 -7.81 16.79 -8.07
CA ASP A 65 -9.20 16.86 -8.51
C ASP A 65 -9.58 15.69 -9.45
N ASP A 66 -8.61 15.11 -10.14
CA ASP A 66 -8.80 13.90 -10.97
C ASP A 66 -8.54 12.61 -10.19
N LEU A 67 -7.55 12.61 -9.29
CA LEU A 67 -7.14 11.46 -8.52
C LEU A 67 -8.23 11.03 -7.52
N PHE A 68 -8.82 11.99 -6.81
CA PHE A 68 -9.77 11.67 -5.75
C PHE A 68 -11.05 10.99 -6.28
N PRO A 69 -11.69 11.45 -7.38
CA PRO A 69 -12.78 10.73 -8.02
C PRO A 69 -12.39 9.35 -8.56
N LEU A 70 -11.19 9.21 -9.14
CA LEU A 70 -10.69 7.92 -9.63
C LEU A 70 -10.59 6.90 -8.49
N LEU A 71 -9.99 7.28 -7.37
CA LEU A 71 -9.88 6.41 -6.19
C LEU A 71 -11.26 6.04 -5.64
N ASN A 72 -12.18 7.00 -5.56
CA ASN A 72 -13.55 6.72 -5.12
C ASN A 72 -14.24 5.72 -6.05
N ASN A 73 -14.08 5.81 -7.37
CA ASN A 73 -14.67 4.85 -8.31
C ASN A 73 -14.08 3.43 -8.14
N ILE A 74 -12.77 3.32 -7.94
CA ILE A 74 -12.10 2.02 -7.77
C ILE A 74 -12.47 1.36 -6.43
N PHE A 75 -12.61 2.15 -5.37
CA PHE A 75 -12.79 1.66 -4.00
C PHE A 75 -14.20 1.83 -3.44
N SER A 76 -15.13 2.44 -4.18
CA SER A 76 -16.55 2.46 -3.82
C SER A 76 -17.08 1.03 -3.83
N TYR A 77 -17.49 0.58 -2.65
CA TYR A 77 -17.99 -0.76 -2.37
C TYR A 77 -19.39 -0.68 -1.80
#